data_AF-A0A158L572-F1
#
_entry.id   AF-A0A158L572-F1
#
_cell.length_a   1.000
_cell.length_b   1.000
_cell.length_c   1.000
_cell.angle_alpha   90.00
_cell.angle_beta   90.00
_cell.angle_gamma   90.00
#
_symmetry.space_group_name_H-M   'P 1'
#
loop_
_entity.id
_entity.type
_entity.pdbx_description
1 polymer ?
#
loop_
_entity_poly.entity_id
_entity_poly.type
_entity_poly.pdbx_seq_one_letter_code
_entity_poly.pdbx_strand_id
1 'polypeptide(L)'
;MCYSAQIQADYRRYVKMFGAQMDIREFARLFWERAEGSKAKIPKAMEDAFLEPQTDDERQIKTFIDRYNAEQATKIEQELFKQRTRLADAERTLQTKTTQAATESKRIATDKIDAALRRLADFGRTEQEPRDSRIFPGYYAPVLVVEDGQYVVKPMRYQCRIAGKPANYDVKYPGTYNARRDSLEKFWKPCFGYTHGLLLVDVFYENVMRAKCENTLFETHDGPQAPGENVVLEFRPNNGQLLMVACLWSKWMAPGQPDLLSFAAITDEPPAEVEAAGHDRCIVPIKRENVDAWLNPQASDLAALDAILEDRDRPYYEHRLAA
;
A
#
# COMPACT_ATOMS: atom_id res chain seq x y z
N MET A 1 -9.13 -3.42 9.58
CA MET A 1 -7.67 -3.30 9.81
C MET A 1 -7.14 -3.15 8.41
N CYS A 2 -7.06 -1.91 7.92
CA CYS A 2 -6.90 -1.58 6.50
C CYS A 2 -5.81 -2.43 5.87
N TYR A 3 -6.23 -3.45 5.11
CA TYR A 3 -5.30 -4.38 4.51
C TYR A 3 -4.59 -3.76 3.30
N SER A 4 -5.30 -2.92 2.54
CA SER A 4 -4.73 -2.18 1.41
C SER A 4 -5.53 -0.91 1.15
N ALA A 5 -4.90 0.08 0.51
CA ALA A 5 -5.55 1.35 0.21
C ALA A 5 -5.15 1.82 -1.19
N GLN A 6 -6.07 2.47 -1.89
CA GLN A 6 -5.75 3.26 -3.07
C GLN A 6 -5.41 4.67 -2.62
N ILE A 7 -4.19 5.13 -2.93
CA ILE A 7 -3.65 6.38 -2.41
C ILE A 7 -3.46 7.41 -3.52
N GLN A 8 -3.26 8.67 -3.13
CA GLN A 8 -2.65 9.64 -4.04
C GLN A 8 -1.13 9.41 -4.05
N ALA A 9 -0.65 8.65 -5.04
CA ALA A 9 0.74 8.23 -5.15
C ALA A 9 1.66 9.27 -5.81
N ASP A 10 1.09 10.22 -6.56
CA ASP A 10 1.86 11.35 -7.13
C ASP A 10 2.14 12.39 -6.04
N TYR A 11 3.42 12.57 -5.73
CA TYR A 11 3.88 13.54 -4.73
C TYR A 11 3.41 14.97 -5.05
N ARG A 12 3.22 15.33 -6.33
CA ARG A 12 2.77 16.66 -6.75
C ARG A 12 1.39 17.01 -6.20
N ARG A 13 0.57 16.00 -5.88
CA ARG A 13 -0.72 16.22 -5.22
C ARG A 13 -0.53 16.86 -3.84
N TYR A 14 0.46 16.40 -3.08
CA TYR A 14 0.81 16.96 -1.78
C TYR A 14 1.40 18.36 -1.91
N VAL A 15 2.27 18.59 -2.91
CA VAL A 15 2.81 19.93 -3.22
C VAL A 15 1.67 20.91 -3.47
N LYS A 16 0.70 20.54 -4.32
CA LYS A 16 -0.46 21.38 -4.64
C LYS A 16 -1.36 21.65 -3.45
N MET A 17 -1.57 20.65 -2.58
CA MET A 17 -2.52 20.76 -1.46
C MET A 17 -1.95 21.46 -0.21
N PHE A 18 -0.63 21.33 0.01
CA PHE A 18 0.00 21.74 1.27
C PHE A 18 1.18 22.70 1.07
N GLY A 19 1.59 22.98 -0.17
CA GLY A 19 2.85 23.70 -0.42
C GLY A 19 4.08 22.90 0.00
N ALA A 20 3.95 21.57 0.06
CA ALA A 20 5.00 20.69 0.54
C ALA A 20 6.19 20.62 -0.43
N GLN A 21 7.37 20.33 0.12
CA GLN A 21 8.57 20.05 -0.67
C GLN A 21 8.78 18.53 -0.75
N MET A 22 9.22 18.03 -1.91
CA MET A 22 9.61 16.63 -2.04
C MET A 22 11.01 16.44 -1.49
N ASP A 23 11.22 15.43 -0.64
CA ASP A 23 12.56 14.98 -0.26
C ASP A 23 13.20 14.21 -1.43
N ILE A 24 13.70 14.96 -2.41
CA ILE A 24 14.27 14.43 -3.65
C ILE A 24 15.39 13.42 -3.40
N ARG A 25 16.15 13.59 -2.30
CA ARG A 25 17.25 12.69 -1.94
C ARG A 25 16.74 11.33 -1.49
N GLU A 26 15.70 11.28 -0.66
CA GLU A 26 15.09 10.02 -0.25
C GLU A 26 14.38 9.31 -1.41
N PHE A 27 13.75 10.05 -2.32
CA PHE A 27 13.18 9.48 -3.56
C PHE A 27 14.29 8.90 -4.45
N ALA A 28 15.35 9.65 -4.72
CA ALA A 28 16.49 9.17 -5.50
C ALA A 28 17.14 7.94 -4.88
N ARG A 29 17.34 7.92 -3.56
CA ARG A 29 17.87 6.77 -2.82
C ARG A 29 17.00 5.54 -3.00
N LEU A 30 15.68 5.65 -2.80
CA LEU A 30 14.74 4.53 -2.94
C LEU A 30 14.80 3.90 -4.34
N PHE A 31 14.74 4.72 -5.38
CA PHE A 31 14.76 4.23 -6.76
C PHE A 31 16.12 3.66 -7.16
N TRP A 32 17.21 4.27 -6.70
CA TRP A 32 18.56 3.74 -6.86
C TRP A 32 18.70 2.37 -6.20
N GLU A 33 18.37 2.25 -4.90
CA GLU A 33 18.47 0.98 -4.17
C GLU A 33 17.66 -0.13 -4.85
N ARG A 34 16.45 0.18 -5.35
CA ARG A 34 15.63 -0.78 -6.09
C ARG A 34 16.28 -1.21 -7.40
N ALA A 35 16.86 -0.28 -8.13
CA ALA A 35 17.58 -0.58 -9.36
C ALA A 35 18.90 -1.35 -9.11
N GLU A 36 19.51 -1.24 -7.93
CA GLU A 36 20.63 -2.08 -7.48
C GLU A 36 20.18 -3.45 -6.90
N GLY A 37 18.88 -3.78 -6.99
CA GLY A 37 18.36 -5.09 -6.63
C GLY A 37 17.69 -5.17 -5.26
N SER A 38 17.42 -4.05 -4.58
CA SER A 38 16.52 -4.08 -3.43
C SER A 38 15.14 -4.59 -3.84
N LYS A 39 14.44 -5.25 -2.91
CA LYS A 39 13.08 -5.77 -3.14
C LYS A 39 12.00 -4.73 -2.83
N ALA A 40 12.33 -3.44 -2.95
CA ALA A 40 11.39 -2.36 -2.68
C ALA A 40 10.16 -2.48 -3.60
N LYS A 41 8.97 -2.47 -3.00
CA LYS A 41 7.69 -2.49 -3.71
C LYS A 41 7.21 -1.05 -3.82
N ILE A 42 7.10 -0.53 -5.03
CA ILE A 42 6.68 0.85 -5.29
C ILE A 42 5.48 0.79 -6.21
N PRO A 43 4.36 1.47 -5.89
CA PRO A 43 3.19 1.53 -6.77
C PRO A 43 3.56 2.25 -8.08
N LYS A 44 3.05 1.77 -9.22
CA LYS A 44 3.36 2.34 -10.54
C LYS A 44 3.05 3.84 -10.60
N ALA A 45 1.95 4.28 -10.00
CA ALA A 45 1.55 5.68 -10.00
C ALA A 45 2.56 6.63 -9.32
N MET A 46 3.41 6.11 -8.42
CA MET A 46 4.51 6.88 -7.81
C MET A 46 5.72 6.99 -8.75
N GLU A 47 5.92 6.00 -9.64
CA GLU A 47 6.92 6.06 -10.72
C GLU A 47 6.46 7.00 -11.83
N ASP A 48 5.16 7.00 -12.13
CA ASP A 48 4.56 7.81 -13.20
C ASP A 48 4.76 9.31 -12.97
N ALA A 49 4.93 9.73 -11.71
CA ALA A 49 5.32 11.08 -11.36
C ALA A 49 6.65 11.49 -12.02
N PHE A 50 7.53 10.57 -12.41
CA PHE A 50 8.83 10.84 -13.02
C PHE A 50 8.89 10.56 -14.53
N LEU A 51 7.74 10.34 -15.20
CA LEU A 51 7.69 10.14 -16.66
C LEU A 51 8.18 11.37 -17.43
N GLU A 52 7.83 12.56 -16.94
CA GLU A 52 8.19 13.86 -17.51
C GLU A 52 9.05 14.65 -16.51
N PRO A 53 10.35 14.31 -16.36
CA PRO A 53 11.21 14.92 -15.35
C PRO A 53 11.57 16.36 -15.71
N GLN A 54 11.43 17.27 -14.76
CA GLN A 54 11.66 18.70 -14.91
C GLN A 54 13.07 19.11 -14.45
N THR A 55 13.66 18.37 -13.50
CA THR A 55 15.00 18.66 -12.93
C THR A 55 16.02 17.57 -13.24
N ASP A 56 17.30 17.84 -13.01
CA ASP A 56 18.36 16.83 -13.15
C ASP A 56 18.19 15.66 -12.17
N ASP A 57 17.78 15.94 -10.93
CA ASP A 57 17.51 14.90 -9.95
C ASP A 57 16.31 14.03 -10.36
N GLU A 58 15.25 14.62 -10.92
CA GLU A 58 14.13 13.84 -11.47
C GLU A 58 14.55 13.01 -12.69
N ARG A 59 15.43 13.54 -13.55
CA ARG A 59 16.02 12.76 -14.66
C ARG A 59 16.84 11.58 -14.16
N GLN A 60 17.55 11.75 -13.04
CA GLN A 60 18.30 10.66 -12.40
C GLN A 60 17.36 9.58 -11.86
N ILE A 61 16.28 9.97 -11.16
CA ILE A 61 15.24 9.04 -10.71
C ILE A 61 14.65 8.25 -11.89
N LYS A 62 14.28 8.95 -12.96
CA LYS A 62 13.77 8.33 -14.17
C LYS A 62 14.75 7.30 -14.74
N THR A 63 16.05 7.62 -14.76
CA THR A 63 17.09 6.69 -15.23
C THR A 63 17.12 5.40 -14.40
N PHE A 64 16.95 5.48 -13.08
CA PHE A 64 16.87 4.30 -12.22
C PHE A 64 15.60 3.49 -12.45
N ILE A 65 14.46 4.15 -12.64
CA ILE A 65 13.18 3.52 -12.99
C ILE A 65 13.30 2.78 -14.32
N ASP A 66 13.81 3.43 -15.36
CA ASP A 66 13.96 2.86 -16.70
C ASP A 66 14.89 1.65 -16.69
N ARG A 67 16.03 1.72 -15.97
CA ARG A 67 16.95 0.58 -15.81
C ARG A 67 16.27 -0.60 -15.12
N TYR A 68 15.59 -0.35 -14.00
CA TYR A 68 14.86 -1.40 -13.28
C TYR A 68 13.79 -2.05 -14.17
N ASN A 69 12.99 -1.24 -14.87
CA ASN A 69 11.92 -1.72 -15.74
C ASN A 69 12.46 -2.54 -16.92
N ALA A 70 13.57 -2.12 -17.54
CA ALA A 70 14.24 -2.89 -18.58
C ALA A 70 14.72 -4.27 -18.07
N GLU A 71 15.36 -4.31 -16.90
CA GLU A 71 15.79 -5.58 -16.30
C GLU A 71 14.62 -6.50 -15.93
N GLN A 72 13.53 -5.95 -15.40
CA GLN A 72 12.33 -6.73 -15.07
C GLN A 72 11.64 -7.24 -16.34
N ALA A 73 11.57 -6.42 -17.40
CA ALA A 73 11.02 -6.83 -18.69
C ALA A 73 11.79 -8.04 -19.24
N THR A 74 13.13 -7.99 -19.27
CA THR A 74 13.96 -9.13 -19.70
C THR A 74 13.71 -10.38 -18.85
N LYS A 75 13.61 -10.26 -17.52
CA LYS A 75 13.30 -11.40 -16.63
C LYS A 75 11.92 -12.00 -16.91
N ILE A 76 10.92 -11.15 -17.17
CA ILE A 76 9.55 -11.59 -17.46
C ILE A 76 9.47 -12.22 -18.85
N GLU A 77 10.18 -11.71 -19.85
CA GLU A 77 10.28 -12.32 -21.19
C GLU A 77 10.92 -13.72 -21.14
N GLN A 78 11.98 -13.89 -20.35
CA GLN A 78 12.59 -15.20 -20.12
C GLN A 78 11.62 -16.18 -19.44
N GLU A 79 10.87 -15.71 -18.44
CA GLU A 79 9.85 -16.52 -17.78
C GLU A 79 8.71 -16.87 -18.74
N LEU A 80 8.29 -15.93 -19.58
CA LEU A 80 7.27 -16.14 -20.61
C LEU A 80 7.68 -17.25 -21.58
N PHE A 81 8.94 -17.27 -22.03
CA PHE A 81 9.47 -18.35 -22.87
C PHE A 81 9.41 -19.72 -22.17
N LYS A 82 9.79 -19.79 -20.89
CA LYS A 82 9.70 -21.03 -20.09
C LYS A 82 8.26 -21.51 -19.96
N GLN A 83 7.32 -20.62 -19.67
CA GLN A 83 5.90 -20.99 -19.52
C GLN A 83 5.26 -21.39 -20.86
N ARG A 84 5.62 -20.75 -21.98
CA ARG A 84 5.18 -21.17 -23.31
C ARG A 84 5.69 -22.57 -23.68
N THR A 85 6.94 -22.87 -23.35
CA THR A 85 7.50 -24.23 -23.53
C THR A 85 6.73 -25.25 -22.68
N ARG A 86 6.49 -24.94 -21.40
CA ARG A 86 5.70 -25.78 -20.49
C ARG A 86 4.29 -26.03 -21.00
N LEU A 87 3.64 -25.02 -21.57
CA LEU A 87 2.30 -25.14 -22.15
C LEU A 87 2.30 -26.10 -23.35
N ALA A 88 3.24 -25.92 -24.28
CA ALA A 88 3.35 -26.78 -25.47
C ALA A 88 3.62 -28.25 -25.11
N ASP A 89 4.48 -28.52 -24.13
CA ASP A 89 4.76 -29.89 -23.68
C ASP A 89 3.56 -30.52 -22.97
N ALA A 90 2.83 -29.75 -22.17
CA ALA A 90 1.58 -30.20 -21.56
C ALA A 90 0.53 -30.54 -22.63
N GLU A 91 0.37 -29.71 -23.66
CA GLU A 91 -0.55 -29.95 -24.77
C GLU A 91 -0.18 -31.19 -25.58
N ARG A 92 1.12 -31.39 -25.88
CA ARG A 92 1.61 -32.60 -26.55
C ARG A 92 1.31 -33.86 -25.74
N THR A 93 1.47 -33.79 -24.42
CA THR A 93 1.15 -34.91 -23.52
C THR A 93 -0.35 -35.20 -23.52
N LEU A 94 -1.20 -34.17 -23.49
CA LEU A 94 -2.65 -34.33 -23.52
C LEU A 94 -3.17 -34.90 -24.84
N GLN A 95 -2.50 -34.66 -25.97
CA GLN A 95 -2.83 -35.27 -27.27
C GLN A 95 -2.62 -36.78 -27.29
N THR A 96 -1.61 -37.28 -26.57
CA THR A 96 -1.33 -38.73 -26.52
C THR A 96 -2.08 -39.42 -25.39
N LYS A 97 -2.20 -38.77 -24.23
CA LYS A 97 -2.92 -39.28 -23.06
C LYS A 97 -3.36 -38.16 -22.13
N THR A 98 -4.66 -38.11 -21.85
CA THR A 98 -5.19 -37.22 -20.81
C THR A 98 -4.69 -37.66 -19.43
N THR A 99 -3.94 -36.79 -18.75
CA THR A 99 -3.47 -36.99 -17.38
C THR A 99 -3.74 -35.75 -16.55
N GLN A 100 -4.05 -35.92 -15.26
CA GLN A 100 -4.30 -34.80 -14.35
C GLN A 100 -3.09 -33.86 -14.25
N ALA A 101 -1.88 -34.41 -14.26
CA ALA A 101 -0.64 -33.64 -14.20
C ALA A 101 -0.47 -32.72 -15.43
N ALA A 102 -0.75 -33.22 -16.64
CA ALA A 102 -0.65 -32.41 -17.85
C ALA A 102 -1.77 -31.35 -17.94
N THR A 103 -3.00 -31.69 -17.51
CA THR A 103 -4.11 -30.73 -17.42
C THR A 103 -3.77 -29.57 -16.48
N GLU A 104 -3.26 -29.88 -15.29
CA GLU A 104 -2.89 -28.85 -14.31
C GLU A 104 -1.68 -28.04 -14.76
N SER A 105 -0.69 -28.68 -15.40
CA SER A 105 0.45 -27.97 -15.97
C SER A 105 0.03 -26.98 -17.06
N LYS A 106 -0.90 -27.36 -17.94
CA LYS A 106 -1.49 -26.46 -18.95
C LYS A 106 -2.16 -25.27 -18.29
N ARG A 107 -3.03 -25.51 -17.31
CA ARG A 107 -3.74 -24.45 -16.57
C ARG A 107 -2.77 -23.44 -15.95
N ILE A 108 -1.81 -23.93 -15.15
CA ILE A 108 -0.81 -23.07 -14.48
C ILE A 108 0.03 -22.29 -15.50
N ALA A 109 0.45 -22.93 -16.59
CA ALA A 109 1.27 -22.26 -17.61
C ALA A 109 0.48 -21.14 -18.31
N THR A 110 -0.78 -21.39 -18.68
CA THR A 110 -1.68 -20.36 -19.24
C THR A 110 -1.84 -19.19 -18.28
N ASP A 111 -2.20 -19.46 -17.01
CA ASP A 111 -2.40 -18.41 -16.00
C ASP A 111 -1.13 -17.53 -15.83
N LYS A 112 0.05 -18.17 -15.83
CA LYS A 112 1.34 -17.47 -15.73
C LYS A 112 1.71 -16.69 -16.98
N ILE A 113 1.39 -17.19 -18.16
CA ILE A 113 1.57 -16.48 -19.44
C ILE A 113 0.73 -15.21 -19.43
N ASP A 114 -0.55 -15.32 -19.09
CA ASP A 114 -1.46 -14.16 -19.07
C ASP A 114 -1.03 -13.13 -18.02
N ALA A 115 -0.54 -13.57 -16.86
CA ALA A 115 0.03 -12.68 -15.85
C ALA A 115 1.36 -12.04 -16.30
N ALA A 116 2.21 -12.75 -17.04
CA ALA A 116 3.45 -12.19 -17.59
C ALA A 116 3.18 -11.15 -18.68
N LEU A 117 2.24 -11.42 -19.59
CA LEU A 117 1.84 -10.48 -20.64
C LEU A 117 1.24 -9.19 -20.07
N ARG A 118 0.37 -9.30 -19.06
CA ARG A 118 -0.18 -8.13 -18.36
C ARG A 118 0.91 -7.26 -17.72
N ARG A 119 1.88 -7.89 -17.04
CA ARG A 119 3.01 -7.16 -16.45
C ARG A 119 3.90 -6.48 -17.49
N LEU A 120 4.14 -7.11 -18.64
CA LEU A 120 4.88 -6.48 -19.74
C LEU A 120 4.12 -5.28 -20.32
N ALA A 121 2.80 -5.40 -20.49
CA ALA A 121 1.96 -4.30 -20.94
C ALA A 121 2.00 -3.11 -19.96
N ASP A 122 2.02 -3.38 -18.65
CA ASP A 122 2.09 -2.34 -17.61
C ASP A 122 3.36 -1.49 -17.69
N PHE A 123 4.53 -2.03 -18.11
CA PHE A 123 5.75 -1.23 -18.28
C PHE A 123 5.66 -0.20 -19.41
N GLY A 124 4.89 -0.50 -20.46
CA GLY A 124 4.70 0.40 -21.60
C GLY A 124 3.48 1.31 -21.46
N ARG A 125 2.67 1.13 -20.41
CA ARG A 125 1.38 1.82 -20.24
C ARG A 125 1.58 3.21 -19.61
N THR A 126 1.05 4.22 -20.29
CA THR A 126 1.07 5.62 -19.85
C THR A 126 -0.22 6.05 -19.14
N GLU A 127 -1.36 5.47 -19.50
CA GLU A 127 -2.65 5.76 -18.85
C GLU A 127 -2.71 5.07 -17.49
N GLN A 128 -3.04 5.78 -16.42
CA GLN A 128 -3.14 5.20 -15.07
C GLN A 128 -4.42 4.40 -14.87
N GLU A 129 -4.31 3.32 -14.11
CA GLU A 129 -5.43 2.52 -13.63
C GLU A 129 -5.51 2.61 -12.09
N PRO A 130 -6.71 2.44 -11.49
CA PRO A 130 -6.86 2.48 -10.03
C PRO A 130 -5.89 1.58 -9.25
N ARG A 131 -5.55 0.40 -9.81
CA ARG A 131 -4.61 -0.56 -9.21
C ARG A 131 -3.17 -0.04 -9.11
N ASP A 132 -2.79 0.94 -9.92
CA ASP A 132 -1.42 1.50 -9.93
C ASP A 132 -1.11 2.32 -8.69
N SER A 133 -2.15 2.76 -8.00
CA SER A 133 -2.09 3.52 -6.75
C SER A 133 -2.44 2.67 -5.53
N ARG A 134 -2.69 1.36 -5.69
CA ARG A 134 -3.03 0.49 -4.57
C ARG A 134 -1.78 0.01 -3.85
N ILE A 135 -1.70 0.29 -2.55
CA ILE A 135 -0.60 -0.15 -1.69
C ILE A 135 -1.05 -1.26 -0.74
N PHE A 136 -0.09 -2.13 -0.39
CA PHE A 136 -0.23 -3.19 0.61
C PHE A 136 0.91 -3.06 1.63
N PRO A 137 0.83 -3.71 2.81
CA PRO A 137 1.96 -3.80 3.72
C PRO A 137 3.25 -4.23 3.01
N GLY A 138 4.31 -3.46 3.23
CA GLY A 138 5.61 -3.55 2.58
C GLY A 138 5.78 -2.67 1.33
N TYR A 139 4.74 -2.01 0.83
CA TYR A 139 4.85 -1.04 -0.28
C TYR A 139 5.32 0.32 0.23
N TYR A 140 6.04 1.06 -0.61
CA TYR A 140 6.34 2.46 -0.39
C TYR A 140 5.17 3.34 -0.82
N ALA A 141 5.01 4.48 -0.12
CA ALA A 141 4.03 5.51 -0.42
C ALA A 141 4.60 6.90 -0.08
N PRO A 142 4.15 7.97 -0.75
CA PRO A 142 4.41 9.33 -0.29
C PRO A 142 3.68 9.58 1.03
N VAL A 143 4.41 10.05 2.04
CA VAL A 143 3.86 10.45 3.34
C VAL A 143 4.28 11.89 3.61
N LEU A 144 3.31 12.72 3.95
CA LEU A 144 3.54 14.11 4.35
C LEU A 144 3.94 14.15 5.82
N VAL A 145 5.00 14.88 6.13
CA VAL A 145 5.52 15.14 7.47
C VAL A 145 5.89 16.61 7.61
N VAL A 146 6.23 17.06 8.81
CA VAL A 146 6.91 18.34 9.03
C VAL A 146 8.36 18.10 9.44
N GLU A 147 9.29 18.75 8.76
CA GLU A 147 10.71 18.83 9.12
C GLU A 147 11.15 20.28 9.03
N ASP A 148 11.90 20.74 10.05
CA ASP A 148 12.37 22.13 10.14
C ASP A 148 11.26 23.19 9.92
N GLY A 149 10.05 22.88 10.39
CA GLY A 149 8.87 23.75 10.27
C GLY A 149 8.29 23.85 8.85
N GLN A 150 8.68 22.96 7.94
CA GLN A 150 8.18 22.91 6.56
C GLN A 150 7.49 21.58 6.29
N TYR A 151 6.44 21.61 5.47
CA TYR A 151 5.83 20.38 4.96
C TYR A 151 6.76 19.69 3.98
N VAL A 152 7.07 18.42 4.24
CA VAL A 152 7.94 17.59 3.41
C VAL A 152 7.25 16.28 3.07
N VAL A 153 7.33 15.85 1.81
CA VAL A 153 6.82 14.55 1.35
C VAL A 153 7.98 13.59 1.21
N LYS A 154 7.91 12.46 1.92
CA LYS A 154 8.93 11.42 1.89
C LYS A 154 8.38 10.09 1.40
N PRO A 155 9.18 9.29 0.69
CA PRO A 155 8.80 7.93 0.36
C PRO A 155 9.03 7.04 1.59
N MET A 156 7.95 6.49 2.16
CA MET A 156 8.03 5.64 3.34
C MET A 156 7.39 4.29 3.10
N ARG A 157 7.99 3.22 3.65
CA ARG A 157 7.44 1.87 3.56
C ARG A 157 6.25 1.72 4.51
N TYR A 158 5.07 1.45 3.98
CA TYR A 158 3.90 1.03 4.75
C TYR A 158 4.20 -0.30 5.43
N GLN A 159 3.96 -0.43 6.74
CA GLN A 159 4.50 -1.45 7.67
C GLN A 159 5.72 -0.90 8.43
N CYS A 160 5.43 -0.26 9.56
CA CYS A 160 6.40 0.47 10.36
C CYS A 160 7.35 -0.47 11.11
N ARG A 161 8.65 -0.18 11.02
CA ARG A 161 9.66 -0.71 11.93
C ARG A 161 10.07 0.40 12.88
N ILE A 162 9.56 0.34 14.11
CA ILE A 162 9.89 1.33 15.14
C ILE A 162 11.39 1.29 15.45
N ALA A 163 12.02 2.47 15.54
CA ALA A 163 13.41 2.64 15.94
C ALA A 163 13.75 1.84 17.21
N GLY A 164 14.94 1.22 17.23
CA GLY A 164 15.38 0.36 18.33
C GLY A 164 14.82 -1.07 18.33
N LYS A 165 13.86 -1.42 17.45
CA LYS A 165 13.44 -2.82 17.26
C LYS A 165 14.46 -3.61 16.43
N PRO A 166 14.53 -4.95 16.57
CA PRO A 166 15.35 -5.80 15.70
C PRO A 166 14.99 -5.67 14.22
N ALA A 167 15.96 -5.90 13.32
CA ALA A 167 15.79 -5.77 11.87
C ALA A 167 14.69 -6.68 11.26
N ASN A 168 14.33 -7.78 11.93
CA ASN A 168 13.30 -8.71 11.50
C ASN A 168 11.95 -8.52 12.22
N TYR A 169 11.80 -7.47 13.04
CA TYR A 169 10.65 -7.33 13.93
C TYR A 169 9.32 -7.27 13.16
N ASP A 170 9.25 -6.43 12.14
CA ASP A 170 8.10 -6.25 11.25
C ASP A 170 7.82 -7.48 10.37
N VAL A 171 8.81 -8.35 10.14
CA VAL A 171 8.61 -9.64 9.48
C VAL A 171 7.99 -10.64 10.45
N LYS A 172 8.47 -10.66 11.71
CA LYS A 172 7.94 -11.53 12.78
C LYS A 172 6.54 -11.10 13.23
N TYR A 173 6.27 -9.79 13.21
CA TYR A 173 5.00 -9.18 13.63
C TYR A 173 4.46 -8.33 12.48
N PRO A 174 3.76 -8.96 11.50
CA PRO A 174 3.42 -8.31 10.24
C PRO A 174 2.37 -7.22 10.39
N GLY A 175 1.65 -7.13 11.50
CA GLY A 175 0.57 -6.15 11.75
C GLY A 175 1.01 -4.71 11.99
N THR A 176 2.32 -4.40 11.92
CA THR A 176 2.89 -3.07 12.18
C THR A 176 2.60 -2.03 11.09
N TYR A 177 1.68 -2.29 10.17
CA TYR A 177 1.12 -1.30 9.24
C TYR A 177 -0.09 -0.55 9.81
N ASN A 178 -0.69 -1.05 10.90
CA ASN A 178 -1.81 -0.40 11.58
C ASN A 178 -1.44 -0.01 13.01
N ALA A 179 -1.55 1.29 13.29
CA ALA A 179 -1.38 1.87 14.61
C ALA A 179 -2.74 1.99 15.31
N ARG A 180 -3.13 0.96 16.05
CA ARG A 180 -4.39 0.96 16.79
C ARG A 180 -4.41 2.09 17.82
N ARG A 181 -5.49 2.88 17.83
CA ARG A 181 -5.67 4.00 18.76
C ARG A 181 -5.50 3.61 20.23
N ASP A 182 -6.10 2.48 20.62
CA ASP A 182 -5.99 1.88 21.97
C ASP A 182 -4.56 1.46 22.40
N SER A 183 -3.61 1.51 21.48
CA SER A 183 -2.22 1.10 21.65
C SER A 183 -1.23 2.25 21.43
N LEU A 184 -1.71 3.47 21.17
CA LEU A 184 -0.88 4.64 20.84
C LEU A 184 0.09 4.99 21.98
N GLU A 185 -0.40 5.07 23.21
CA GLU A 185 0.41 5.35 24.40
C GLU A 185 1.20 4.14 24.93
N LYS A 186 1.03 2.96 24.31
CA LYS A 186 1.69 1.71 24.73
C LYS A 186 2.75 1.31 23.73
N PHE A 187 2.38 0.51 22.73
CA PHE A 187 3.31 -0.01 21.73
C PHE A 187 3.90 1.09 20.85
N TRP A 188 3.08 2.10 20.51
CA TRP A 188 3.47 3.21 19.64
C TRP A 188 4.00 4.44 20.38
N LYS A 189 4.19 4.35 21.71
CA LYS A 189 4.73 5.44 22.54
C LYS A 189 6.04 6.06 21.98
N PRO A 190 6.96 5.30 21.35
CA PRO A 190 8.16 5.90 20.75
C PRO A 190 7.89 6.79 19.51
N CYS A 191 6.67 6.78 18.96
CA CYS A 191 6.29 7.53 17.75
C CYS A 191 5.16 8.52 18.01
N PHE A 192 4.13 8.14 18.80
CA PHE A 192 3.02 9.02 19.12
C PHE A 192 3.47 10.18 20.01
N GLY A 193 3.18 11.41 19.57
CA GLY A 193 3.69 12.64 20.18
C GLY A 193 5.01 13.15 19.58
N TYR A 194 5.62 12.42 18.64
CA TYR A 194 6.96 12.73 18.12
C TYR A 194 7.05 12.72 16.60
N THR A 195 6.57 11.64 15.96
CA THR A 195 6.76 11.38 14.53
C THR A 195 5.43 11.06 13.86
N HIS A 196 4.68 12.12 13.58
CA HIS A 196 3.38 12.05 12.93
C HIS A 196 3.52 12.27 11.42
N GLY A 197 2.63 11.65 10.66
CA GLY A 197 2.55 11.79 9.21
C GLY A 197 1.11 11.76 8.72
N LEU A 198 0.94 12.08 7.44
CA LEU A 198 -0.35 12.09 6.75
C LEU A 198 -0.24 11.35 5.42
N LEU A 199 -1.18 10.45 5.17
CA LEU A 199 -1.32 9.74 3.90
C LEU A 199 -2.64 10.17 3.23
N LEU A 200 -2.60 10.51 1.95
CA LEU A 200 -3.80 10.80 1.16
C LEU A 200 -4.36 9.50 0.56
N VAL A 201 -5.61 9.18 0.90
CA VAL A 201 -6.29 7.92 0.53
C VAL A 201 -7.60 8.21 -0.19
N ASP A 202 -7.81 7.61 -1.37
CA ASP A 202 -9.08 7.72 -2.11
C ASP A 202 -10.11 6.72 -1.57
N VAL A 203 -9.68 5.46 -1.44
CA VAL A 203 -10.48 4.33 -0.96
C VAL A 203 -9.60 3.36 -0.20
N PHE A 204 -10.19 2.58 0.69
CA PHE A 204 -9.52 1.48 1.37
C PHE A 204 -10.22 0.16 1.09
N TYR A 205 -9.50 -0.93 1.26
CA TYR A 205 -10.00 -2.27 0.99
C TYR A 205 -9.73 -3.19 2.14
N GLU A 206 -10.69 -4.07 2.38
CA GLU A 206 -10.64 -4.99 3.50
C GLU A 206 -11.13 -6.38 3.13
N ASN A 207 -10.55 -7.38 3.80
CA ASN A 207 -11.01 -8.76 3.70
C ASN A 207 -12.15 -8.97 4.69
N VAL A 208 -13.30 -9.41 4.19
CA VAL A 208 -14.45 -9.77 5.01
C VAL A 208 -14.88 -11.19 4.68
N MET A 209 -15.47 -11.88 5.66
CA MET A 209 -16.08 -13.18 5.43
C MET A 209 -17.30 -13.00 4.53
N ARG A 210 -17.37 -13.75 3.43
CA ARG A 210 -18.47 -13.69 2.45
C ARG A 210 -19.83 -13.76 3.14
N ALA A 211 -20.01 -14.73 4.04
CA ALA A 211 -21.27 -14.94 4.76
C ALA A 211 -21.72 -13.70 5.58
N LYS A 212 -20.76 -12.94 6.15
CA LYS A 212 -21.07 -11.70 6.86
C LYS A 212 -21.51 -10.59 5.90
N CYS A 213 -20.83 -10.44 4.77
CA CYS A 213 -21.19 -9.44 3.76
C CYS A 213 -22.56 -9.73 3.12
N GLU A 214 -22.88 -11.00 2.87
CA GLU A 214 -24.14 -11.42 2.24
C GLU A 214 -25.30 -11.55 3.25
N ASN A 215 -25.04 -11.35 4.55
CA ASN A 215 -25.98 -11.54 5.66
C ASN A 215 -26.69 -12.91 5.62
N THR A 216 -25.91 -13.94 5.30
CA THR A 216 -26.35 -15.33 5.11
C THR A 216 -25.79 -16.22 6.21
N LEU A 217 -26.53 -17.26 6.60
CA LEU A 217 -26.04 -18.24 7.58
C LEU A 217 -24.93 -19.09 6.96
N PHE A 218 -23.91 -19.44 7.78
CA PHE A 218 -22.80 -20.32 7.37
C PHE A 218 -23.27 -21.68 6.81
N GLU A 219 -24.50 -22.11 7.06
CA GLU A 219 -25.01 -23.40 6.59
C GLU A 219 -25.73 -23.30 5.22
N THR A 220 -25.84 -22.10 4.64
CA THR A 220 -26.64 -21.86 3.41
C THR A 220 -25.84 -21.81 2.10
N HIS A 221 -24.51 -21.94 2.15
CA HIS A 221 -23.67 -21.97 0.95
C HIS A 221 -23.20 -23.39 0.62
N ASP A 222 -23.71 -23.97 -0.46
CA ASP A 222 -23.21 -25.19 -1.08
C ASP A 222 -22.38 -24.87 -2.34
N GLY A 223 -21.21 -25.50 -2.51
CA GLY A 223 -20.33 -25.37 -3.68
C GLY A 223 -18.97 -24.70 -3.39
N PRO A 224 -18.15 -24.39 -4.42
CA PRO A 224 -16.81 -23.81 -4.26
C PRO A 224 -16.79 -22.38 -3.66
N GLN A 225 -17.96 -21.77 -3.44
CA GLN A 225 -18.17 -20.53 -2.70
C GLN A 225 -18.55 -20.86 -1.26
N ALA A 226 -17.62 -21.49 -0.54
CA ALA A 226 -17.87 -21.92 0.83
C ALA A 226 -18.08 -20.69 1.76
N PRO A 227 -18.87 -20.82 2.84
CA PRO A 227 -19.19 -19.71 3.75
C PRO A 227 -17.98 -19.15 4.51
N GLY A 228 -16.84 -19.85 4.49
CA GLY A 228 -15.54 -19.39 4.99
C GLY A 228 -14.66 -18.66 3.97
N GLU A 229 -15.17 -18.36 2.77
CA GLU A 229 -14.45 -17.60 1.75
C GLU A 229 -14.29 -16.13 2.17
N ASN A 230 -13.07 -15.60 2.05
CA ASN A 230 -12.82 -14.17 2.22
C ASN A 230 -13.06 -13.46 0.89
N VAL A 231 -13.88 -12.42 0.91
CA VAL A 231 -14.02 -11.47 -0.19
C VAL A 231 -13.34 -10.16 0.18
N VAL A 232 -12.88 -9.43 -0.84
CA VAL A 232 -12.32 -8.09 -0.64
C VAL A 232 -13.41 -7.07 -0.95
N LEU A 233 -13.70 -6.19 0.00
CA LEU A 233 -14.57 -5.04 -0.22
C LEU A 233 -13.75 -3.79 -0.45
N GLU A 234 -14.15 -2.97 -1.41
CA GLU A 234 -13.74 -1.56 -1.54
C GLU A 234 -14.69 -0.72 -0.69
N PHE A 235 -14.14 0.17 0.14
CA PHE A 235 -14.89 1.18 0.89
C PHE A 235 -14.54 2.57 0.37
N ARG A 236 -15.55 3.28 -0.10
CA ARG A 236 -15.42 4.59 -0.74
C ARG A 236 -16.28 5.64 -0.02
N PRO A 237 -15.73 6.82 0.32
CA PRO A 237 -16.54 7.95 0.77
C PRO A 237 -17.62 8.27 -0.27
N ASN A 238 -18.89 8.26 0.14
CA ASN A 238 -20.03 8.48 -0.77
C ASN A 238 -20.00 9.85 -1.48
N ASN A 239 -19.35 10.84 -0.87
CA ASN A 239 -19.15 12.18 -1.38
C ASN A 239 -17.89 12.32 -2.25
N GLY A 240 -17.15 11.24 -2.48
CA GLY A 240 -15.87 11.25 -3.22
C GLY A 240 -14.74 12.01 -2.51
N GLN A 241 -14.88 12.28 -1.21
CA GLN A 241 -13.89 13.00 -0.43
C GLN A 241 -12.55 12.24 -0.38
N LEU A 242 -11.46 12.98 -0.58
CA LEU A 242 -10.12 12.48 -0.33
C LEU A 242 -9.86 12.41 1.18
N LEU A 243 -9.46 11.24 1.68
CA LEU A 243 -9.19 11.01 3.09
C LEU A 243 -7.75 11.43 3.43
N MET A 244 -7.61 12.27 4.44
CA MET A 244 -6.32 12.68 5.02
C MET A 244 -6.02 11.80 6.22
N VAL A 245 -5.43 10.62 6.00
CA VAL A 245 -5.29 9.57 7.01
C VAL A 245 -4.11 9.84 7.95
N ALA A 246 -4.41 9.93 9.24
CA ALA A 246 -3.40 10.07 10.29
C ALA A 246 -2.47 8.84 10.32
N CYS A 247 -1.16 9.10 10.35
CA CYS A 247 -0.13 8.07 10.38
C CYS A 247 0.91 8.34 11.46
N LEU A 248 1.57 7.29 11.92
CA LEU A 248 2.83 7.37 12.67
C LEU A 248 3.96 6.85 11.79
N TRP A 249 5.14 7.44 11.91
CA TRP A 249 6.32 6.99 11.17
C TRP A 249 7.54 6.84 12.07
N SER A 250 8.55 6.13 11.57
CA SER A 250 9.82 5.97 12.27
C SER A 250 10.96 5.86 11.26
N LYS A 251 12.09 6.52 11.58
CA LYS A 251 13.38 6.25 10.95
C LYS A 251 14.09 5.17 11.74
N TRP A 252 14.21 3.98 11.15
CA TRP A 252 14.94 2.87 11.73
C TRP A 252 16.36 2.82 11.17
N MET A 253 17.34 2.69 12.06
CA MET A 253 18.76 2.58 11.75
C MET A 253 19.37 1.45 12.57
N ALA A 254 20.29 0.69 11.98
CA ALA A 254 21.10 -0.29 12.70
C ALA A 254 22.48 -0.44 12.03
N PRO A 255 23.53 -0.79 12.79
CA PRO A 255 24.86 -1.00 12.22
C PRO A 255 24.85 -2.02 11.08
N GLY A 256 25.42 -1.65 9.94
CA GLY A 256 25.52 -2.51 8.75
C GLY A 256 24.20 -2.78 8.05
N GLN A 257 23.13 -2.04 8.35
CA GLN A 257 21.83 -2.14 7.69
C GLN A 257 21.47 -0.81 7.02
N PRO A 258 20.81 -0.82 5.85
CA PRO A 258 20.27 0.40 5.26
C PRO A 258 19.24 1.07 6.18
N ASP A 259 19.27 2.40 6.19
CA ASP A 259 18.25 3.21 6.85
C ASP A 259 16.87 2.94 6.24
N LEU A 260 15.85 2.87 7.11
CA LEU A 260 14.48 2.60 6.70
C LEU A 260 13.53 3.66 7.26
N LEU A 261 12.91 4.43 6.37
CA LEU A 261 11.72 5.21 6.68
C LEU A 261 10.50 4.32 6.48
N SER A 262 9.67 4.19 7.51
CA SER A 262 8.48 3.36 7.47
C SER A 262 7.36 3.94 8.32
N PHE A 263 6.12 3.61 7.98
CA PHE A 263 4.95 4.20 8.59
C PHE A 263 3.80 3.19 8.80
N ALA A 264 2.87 3.58 9.65
CA ALA A 264 1.64 2.87 9.95
C ALA A 264 0.46 3.84 9.95
N ALA A 265 -0.67 3.43 9.38
CA ALA A 265 -1.91 4.19 9.41
C ALA A 265 -2.57 4.01 10.77
N ILE A 266 -3.08 5.09 11.37
CA ILE A 266 -3.84 5.00 12.61
C ILE A 266 -5.22 4.42 12.31
N THR A 267 -5.61 3.44 13.11
CA THR A 267 -6.91 2.78 13.00
C THR A 267 -7.65 2.82 14.32
N ASP A 268 -8.96 2.89 14.25
CA ASP A 268 -9.84 2.89 15.40
C ASP A 268 -11.12 2.08 15.12
N GLU A 269 -12.07 2.11 16.05
CA GLU A 269 -13.41 1.57 15.85
C GLU A 269 -14.04 2.08 14.53
N PRO A 270 -14.66 1.17 13.76
CA PRO A 270 -15.25 1.47 12.46
C PRO A 270 -16.57 2.24 12.61
N PRO A 271 -17.01 2.99 11.59
CA PRO A 271 -18.39 3.46 11.53
C PRO A 271 -19.34 2.28 11.26
N ALA A 272 -20.63 2.48 11.55
CA ALA A 272 -21.63 1.42 11.59
C ALA A 272 -21.75 0.65 10.26
N GLU A 273 -21.61 1.31 9.12
CA GLU A 273 -21.69 0.69 7.79
C GLU A 273 -20.48 -0.22 7.47
N VAL A 274 -19.30 0.11 8.00
CA VAL A 274 -18.09 -0.71 7.86
C VAL A 274 -18.15 -1.90 8.82
N GLU A 275 -18.69 -1.69 10.02
CA GLU A 275 -18.95 -2.78 10.98
C GLU A 275 -19.98 -3.77 10.44
N ALA A 276 -21.09 -3.27 9.90
CA ALA A 276 -22.15 -4.07 9.30
C ALA A 276 -21.64 -4.91 8.12
N ALA A 277 -20.67 -4.41 7.35
CA ALA A 277 -20.00 -5.16 6.28
C ALA A 277 -19.06 -6.26 6.81
N GLY A 278 -18.88 -6.37 8.12
CA GLY A 278 -18.15 -7.45 8.79
C GLY A 278 -16.75 -7.06 9.26
N HIS A 279 -16.39 -5.77 9.28
CA HIS A 279 -15.07 -5.32 9.72
C HIS A 279 -15.08 -4.58 11.05
N ASP A 280 -14.15 -4.95 11.93
CA ASP A 280 -13.93 -4.37 13.26
C ASP A 280 -13.02 -3.12 13.36
N ARG A 281 -12.44 -2.58 12.28
CA ARG A 281 -11.52 -1.42 12.35
C ARG A 281 -11.50 -0.60 11.07
N CYS A 282 -11.40 0.72 11.21
CA CYS A 282 -11.27 1.67 10.11
C CYS A 282 -10.08 2.63 10.29
N ILE A 283 -9.54 3.13 9.20
CA ILE A 283 -8.53 4.21 9.18
C ILE A 283 -9.12 5.51 9.75
N VAL A 284 -8.26 6.35 10.34
CA VAL A 284 -8.67 7.63 10.94
C VAL A 284 -8.31 8.80 10.02
N PRO A 285 -9.26 9.35 9.23
CA PRO A 285 -9.04 10.57 8.48
C PRO A 285 -9.18 11.80 9.39
N ILE A 286 -8.18 12.69 9.40
CA ILE A 286 -8.26 13.96 10.12
C ILE A 286 -8.87 15.04 9.24
N LYS A 287 -9.54 16.01 9.87
CA LYS A 287 -10.06 17.19 9.16
C LYS A 287 -8.94 18.09 8.66
N ARG A 288 -9.22 18.88 7.61
CA ARG A 288 -8.21 19.74 6.97
C ARG A 288 -7.61 20.75 7.93
N GLU A 289 -8.43 21.32 8.81
CA GLU A 289 -8.07 22.30 9.84
C GLU A 289 -7.16 21.71 10.92
N ASN A 290 -7.20 20.40 11.15
CA ASN A 290 -6.39 19.72 12.16
C ASN A 290 -5.04 19.22 11.62
N VAL A 291 -4.77 19.32 10.31
CA VAL A 291 -3.54 18.81 9.68
C VAL A 291 -2.29 19.42 10.28
N ASP A 292 -2.27 20.73 10.50
CA ASP A 292 -1.08 21.42 11.00
C ASP A 292 -0.75 21.01 12.44
N ALA A 293 -1.76 20.99 13.31
CA ALA A 293 -1.62 20.55 14.70
C ALA A 293 -1.24 19.06 14.78
N TRP A 294 -1.77 18.22 13.88
CA TRP A 294 -1.43 16.80 13.81
C TRP A 294 0.04 16.56 13.43
N LEU A 295 0.54 17.29 12.44
CA LEU A 295 1.90 17.13 11.92
C LEU A 295 2.98 17.82 12.77
N ASN A 296 2.58 18.68 13.72
CA ASN A 296 3.44 19.30 14.71
C ASN A 296 3.14 18.81 16.14
N PRO A 297 3.29 17.49 16.42
CA PRO A 297 2.85 16.93 17.67
C PRO A 297 3.66 17.43 18.87
N GLN A 298 2.99 17.53 20.02
CA GLN A 298 3.61 17.88 21.29
C GLN A 298 3.50 16.71 22.27
N ALA A 299 4.63 16.04 22.56
CA ALA A 299 4.65 14.90 23.48
C ALA A 299 4.21 15.23 24.91
N SER A 300 4.21 16.52 25.29
CA SER A 300 3.69 17.00 26.58
C SER A 300 2.17 17.11 26.63
N ASP A 301 1.47 17.06 25.49
CA ASP A 301 0.03 17.21 25.39
C ASP A 301 -0.60 16.14 24.48
N LEU A 302 -0.54 14.89 24.95
CA LEU A 302 -1.13 13.76 24.24
C LEU A 302 -2.66 13.87 24.16
N ALA A 303 -3.29 14.54 25.12
CA ALA A 303 -4.74 14.75 25.15
C ALA A 303 -5.21 15.61 23.95
N ALA A 304 -4.46 16.65 23.57
CA ALA A 304 -4.75 17.41 22.36
C ALA A 304 -4.63 16.55 21.08
N LEU A 305 -3.66 15.64 21.03
CA LEU A 305 -3.50 14.72 19.89
C LEU A 305 -4.65 13.72 19.82
N ASP A 306 -5.10 13.17 20.94
CA ASP A 306 -6.26 12.31 20.99
C ASP A 306 -7.56 13.04 20.64
N ALA A 307 -7.69 14.32 21.00
CA ALA A 307 -8.83 15.16 20.61
C ALA A 307 -8.89 15.36 19.08
N ILE A 308 -7.75 15.52 18.41
CA ILE A 308 -7.68 15.57 16.93
C ILE A 308 -8.17 14.26 16.32
N LEU A 309 -7.76 13.12 16.89
CA LEU A 309 -8.20 11.80 16.42
C LEU A 309 -9.68 11.53 16.73
N GLU A 310 -10.25 12.16 17.76
CA GLU A 310 -11.68 12.08 18.04
C GLU A 310 -12.47 12.94 17.06
N ASP A 311 -12.02 14.18 16.83
CA ASP A 311 -12.58 15.14 15.88
C ASP A 311 -12.17 14.83 14.43
N ARG A 312 -12.34 13.57 14.05
CA ARG A 312 -12.03 13.04 12.73
C ARG A 312 -13.14 13.30 11.72
N ASP A 313 -12.80 13.25 10.44
CA ASP A 313 -13.81 13.17 9.40
C ASP A 313 -14.54 11.81 9.46
N ARG A 314 -15.86 11.82 9.32
CA ARG A 314 -16.69 10.60 9.32
C ARG A 314 -17.63 10.58 8.10
N PRO A 315 -17.10 10.50 6.87
CA PRO A 315 -17.94 10.30 5.70
C PRO A 315 -18.60 8.92 5.78
N TYR A 316 -19.75 8.77 5.13
CA TYR A 316 -20.38 7.46 4.96
C TYR A 316 -19.64 6.67 3.88
N TYR A 317 -19.26 5.43 4.20
CA TYR A 317 -18.54 4.57 3.26
C TYR A 317 -19.49 3.63 2.51
N GLU A 318 -19.68 3.88 1.22
CA GLU A 318 -20.28 2.89 0.32
C GLU A 318 -19.29 1.75 0.09
N HIS A 319 -19.81 0.52 0.00
CA HIS A 319 -18.98 -0.64 -0.26
C HIS A 319 -19.47 -1.51 -1.41
N ARG A 320 -18.52 -2.15 -2.10
CA ARG A 320 -18.75 -3.10 -3.19
C ARG A 320 -17.65 -4.16 -3.21
N LEU A 321 -17.93 -5.30 -3.85
CA LEU A 321 -16.88 -6.29 -4.14
C LEU A 321 -15.77 -5.62 -4.96
N ALA A 322 -14.53 -5.76 -4.49
CA ALA A 322 -13.36 -5.26 -5.20
C ALA A 322 -13.14 -6.12 -6.46
N ALA A 323 -12.89 -5.43 -7.58
CA ALA A 323 -12.58 -6.06 -8.87
C ALA A 323 -11.15 -6.62 -8.93
#